data_AF-A0A1G4I3Q4-F1
#
_entry.id   AF-A0A1G4I3Q4-F1
#
_cell.length_a   1.000
_cell.length_b   1.000
_cell.length_c   1.000
_cell.angle_alpha   90.00
_cell.angle_beta   90.00
_cell.angle_gamma   90.00
#
_symmetry.space_group_name_H-M   'P 1'
#
loop_
_entity.id
_entity.type
_entity.pdbx_description
1 polymer ?
#
loop_
_entity_poly.entity_id
_entity_poly.type
_entity_poly.pdbx_seq_one_letter_code
_entity_poly.pdbx_strand_id
1 'polypeptide(L)'
;MKRLFPSAGVSVVLTSSSIVMSCPCNHIFISRRAYYWPYNEDFVPEGAETSRFQSSGSPGTRRRVLQEYALSPLFGARVPCCVVGTLRTAKEIIVLKRDIQSLLCELMELPQGSVTLGPLQQMREMMLYRHGTSLSPRLGDERQLNMDAYARRPIAARTMMDVFLAEDMSLDEIVNFGRLSLGKLQIALNNLRKESAEKSSADCEDGSAVEPAQLLVDRMGISYCEIPSLDESDYVFEEVGGVAVTDEEAERVAQRWAERCE
;
A
#
# COMPACT_ATOMS: atom_id res chain seq x y z
N MET A 1 -16.38 -49.18 30.10
CA MET A 1 -17.26 -50.38 30.05
C MET A 1 -17.43 -50.81 28.60
N LYS A 2 -17.66 -52.10 28.29
CA LYS A 2 -17.91 -52.59 26.92
C LYS A 2 -19.41 -52.77 26.64
N ARG A 3 -19.93 -52.14 25.57
CA ARG A 3 -21.01 -52.60 24.67
C ARG A 3 -20.71 -51.93 23.31
N LEU A 4 -20.45 -52.61 22.19
CA LEU A 4 -21.24 -53.58 21.42
C LEU A 4 -22.52 -52.98 20.82
N PHE A 5 -22.38 -52.45 19.60
CA PHE A 5 -23.05 -52.86 18.33
C PHE A 5 -24.50 -53.40 18.40
N PRO A 6 -25.39 -53.04 17.43
CA PRO A 6 -25.12 -53.35 16.02
C PRO A 6 -25.48 -52.30 14.96
N SER A 7 -24.92 -52.49 13.77
CA SER A 7 -25.41 -51.93 12.50
C SER A 7 -26.67 -52.67 12.03
N ALA A 8 -27.59 -51.94 11.40
CA ALA A 8 -28.73 -52.52 10.68
C ALA A 8 -28.97 -51.72 9.39
N GLY A 9 -28.54 -52.26 8.26
CA GLY A 9 -28.98 -51.76 6.95
C GLY A 9 -30.40 -52.22 6.68
N VAL A 10 -31.28 -51.30 6.25
CA VAL A 10 -32.68 -51.61 5.93
C VAL A 10 -32.89 -51.45 4.43
N SER A 11 -33.06 -52.56 3.72
CA SER A 11 -33.37 -52.57 2.29
C SER A 11 -34.78 -52.04 2.01
N VAL A 12 -34.91 -51.23 0.97
CA VAL A 12 -36.21 -50.74 0.50
C VAL A 12 -36.97 -51.88 -0.19
N VAL A 13 -38.19 -52.15 0.27
CA VAL A 13 -39.17 -53.00 -0.42
C VAL A 13 -40.45 -52.21 -0.61
N LEU A 14 -40.89 -52.09 -1.87
CA LEU A 14 -42.09 -51.34 -2.27
C LEU A 14 -43.25 -52.31 -2.51
N THR A 15 -44.38 -52.12 -1.82
CA THR A 15 -45.65 -52.80 -2.12
C THR A 15 -46.83 -51.83 -1.95
N SER A 16 -47.60 -51.64 -3.02
CA SER A 16 -48.95 -51.06 -3.02
C SER A 16 -50.00 -52.13 -2.61
N SER A 17 -51.25 -51.87 -2.24
CA SER A 17 -52.12 -50.65 -2.22
C SER A 17 -52.90 -50.61 -0.86
N SER A 18 -53.94 -49.82 -0.56
CA SER A 18 -54.92 -49.03 -1.34
C SER A 18 -55.52 -47.85 -0.54
N ILE A 19 -56.35 -47.06 -1.24
CA ILE A 19 -57.11 -45.86 -0.81
C ILE A 19 -58.21 -46.15 0.23
N VAL A 20 -58.33 -45.31 1.27
CA VAL A 20 -59.62 -44.87 1.88
C VAL A 20 -59.51 -43.36 2.25
N MET A 21 -60.64 -42.67 2.40
CA MET A 21 -60.81 -41.21 2.45
C MET A 21 -60.39 -40.48 3.75
N SER A 22 -60.24 -39.15 3.56
CA SER A 22 -60.57 -38.06 4.49
C SER A 22 -59.82 -37.90 5.82
N CYS A 23 -58.89 -36.95 5.83
CA CYS A 23 -59.05 -35.77 6.68
C CYS A 23 -58.33 -34.55 6.04
N PRO A 24 -58.97 -33.39 5.83
CA PRO A 24 -58.29 -32.16 5.41
C PRO A 24 -57.60 -31.51 6.61
N CYS A 25 -56.70 -32.24 7.26
CA CYS A 25 -55.80 -31.66 8.23
C CYS A 25 -54.91 -30.65 7.48
N ASN A 26 -55.12 -29.37 7.73
CA ASN A 26 -54.15 -28.33 7.39
C ASN A 26 -52.86 -28.61 8.18
N HIS A 27 -52.02 -29.49 7.65
CA HIS A 27 -50.63 -29.57 8.03
C HIS A 27 -50.02 -28.22 7.70
N ILE A 28 -49.91 -27.38 8.75
CA ILE A 28 -49.06 -26.21 8.73
C ILE A 28 -47.70 -26.71 8.27
N PHE A 29 -47.31 -26.34 7.04
CA PHE A 29 -45.98 -26.59 6.52
C PHE A 29 -45.01 -25.71 7.29
N ILE A 30 -44.69 -26.14 8.52
CA ILE A 30 -43.55 -25.66 9.28
C ILE A 30 -42.36 -25.98 8.39
N SER A 31 -41.87 -24.96 7.68
CA SER A 31 -40.65 -25.03 6.90
C SER A 31 -39.53 -25.39 7.88
N ARG A 32 -39.22 -26.69 7.95
CA ARG A 32 -38.07 -27.20 8.68
C ARG A 32 -36.85 -26.67 7.97
N ARG A 33 -36.37 -25.50 8.40
CA ARG A 33 -35.08 -24.95 8.00
C ARG A 33 -34.03 -26.04 8.25
N ALA A 34 -33.57 -26.66 7.17
CA ALA A 34 -32.44 -27.56 7.20
C ALA A 34 -31.20 -26.69 7.42
N TYR A 35 -30.72 -26.65 8.66
CA TYR A 35 -29.45 -26.04 8.99
C TYR A 35 -28.37 -27.08 8.72
N TYR A 36 -27.43 -26.75 7.84
CA TYR A 36 -26.24 -27.53 7.58
C TYR A 36 -25.06 -26.85 8.30
N TRP A 37 -24.17 -27.65 8.91
CA TRP A 37 -22.94 -27.12 9.47
C TRP A 37 -22.00 -26.68 8.33
N PRO A 38 -21.29 -25.54 8.46
CA PRO A 38 -20.38 -25.05 7.42
C PRO A 38 -19.05 -25.81 7.36
N TYR A 39 -18.79 -26.69 8.33
CA TYR A 39 -17.56 -27.48 8.45
C TYR A 39 -17.92 -28.96 8.58
N ASN A 40 -17.26 -29.80 7.78
CA ASN A 40 -17.35 -31.26 7.85
C ASN A 40 -16.32 -31.81 8.85
N GLU A 41 -16.39 -33.11 9.15
CA GLU A 41 -15.43 -33.78 10.04
C GLU A 41 -13.99 -33.68 9.51
N ASP A 42 -13.79 -33.83 8.19
CA ASP A 42 -12.48 -33.69 7.52
C ASP A 42 -11.94 -32.25 7.42
N PHE A 43 -12.59 -31.25 8.02
CA PHE A 43 -12.16 -29.83 7.91
C PHE A 43 -10.81 -29.55 8.57
N VAL A 44 -10.43 -30.34 9.57
CA VAL A 44 -9.07 -30.40 10.15
C VAL A 44 -8.68 -31.88 10.22
N PRO A 45 -7.50 -32.29 9.71
CA PRO A 45 -7.09 -33.70 9.75
C PRO A 45 -7.05 -34.26 11.17
N GLU A 46 -7.52 -35.50 11.36
CA GLU A 46 -7.56 -36.14 12.68
C GLU A 46 -6.15 -36.20 13.30
N GLY A 47 -6.04 -35.72 14.54
CA GLY A 47 -4.76 -35.68 15.28
C GLY A 47 -3.80 -34.55 14.91
N ALA A 48 -4.14 -33.65 13.97
CA ALA A 48 -3.30 -32.50 13.65
C ALA A 48 -3.38 -31.39 14.72
N GLU A 49 -2.22 -30.95 15.23
CA GLU A 49 -2.15 -29.75 16.08
C GLU A 49 -2.33 -28.46 15.26
N THR A 50 -3.07 -27.49 15.81
CA THR A 50 -3.28 -26.18 15.19
C THR A 50 -2.37 -25.12 15.80
N SER A 51 -1.99 -24.11 15.01
CA SER A 51 -1.18 -22.99 15.49
C SER A 51 -1.94 -22.11 16.49
N ARG A 52 -1.22 -21.53 17.45
CA ARG A 52 -1.82 -20.67 18.48
C ARG A 52 -2.23 -19.32 17.88
N PHE A 53 -3.52 -19.00 17.93
CA PHE A 53 -4.07 -17.72 17.44
C PHE A 53 -3.95 -16.55 18.44
N GLN A 54 -3.42 -16.77 19.65
CA GLN A 54 -3.25 -15.75 20.69
C GLN A 54 -2.07 -16.08 21.61
N SER A 55 -1.39 -15.05 22.13
CA SER A 55 -0.17 -15.19 22.94
C SER A 55 -0.39 -15.87 24.31
N SER A 56 -1.59 -15.74 24.87
CA SER A 56 -1.98 -16.33 26.16
C SER A 56 -3.49 -16.42 26.28
N GLY A 57 -3.99 -17.35 27.12
CA GLY A 57 -5.40 -17.36 27.54
C GLY A 57 -5.76 -16.28 28.56
N SER A 58 -4.77 -15.65 29.23
CA SER A 58 -5.01 -14.59 30.21
C SER A 58 -5.30 -13.25 29.52
N PRO A 59 -6.48 -12.62 29.76
CA PRO A 59 -6.82 -11.33 29.14
C PRO A 59 -5.90 -10.19 29.60
N GLY A 60 -5.46 -10.19 30.86
CA GLY A 60 -4.51 -9.19 31.38
C GLY A 60 -3.10 -9.30 30.79
N THR A 61 -2.69 -10.50 30.35
CA THR A 61 -1.44 -10.66 29.58
C THR A 61 -1.67 -10.29 28.11
N ARG A 62 -2.80 -10.66 27.50
CA ARG A 62 -3.15 -10.20 26.15
C ARG A 62 -3.20 -8.67 26.03
N ARG A 63 -3.79 -7.96 27.01
CA ARG A 63 -3.85 -6.49 27.02
C ARG A 63 -2.47 -5.84 27.07
N ARG A 64 -1.56 -6.35 27.93
CA ARG A 64 -0.17 -5.84 28.01
C ARG A 64 0.63 -6.10 26.74
N VAL A 65 0.52 -7.30 26.15
CA VAL A 65 1.17 -7.61 24.87
C VAL A 65 0.61 -6.71 23.75
N LEU A 66 -0.70 -6.48 23.70
CA LEU A 66 -1.31 -5.54 22.77
C LEU A 66 -0.80 -4.11 22.99
N GLN A 67 -0.65 -3.66 24.23
CA GLN A 67 -0.11 -2.34 24.57
C GLN A 67 1.35 -2.18 24.09
N GLU A 68 2.18 -3.21 24.20
CA GLU A 68 3.56 -3.15 23.70
C GLU A 68 3.68 -3.17 22.17
N TYR A 69 2.74 -3.76 21.43
CA TYR A 69 2.68 -3.68 19.96
C TYR A 69 1.89 -2.47 19.44
N ALA A 70 1.09 -1.81 20.28
CA ALA A 70 0.43 -0.55 19.95
C ALA A 70 1.38 0.65 20.14
N LEU A 71 2.27 0.58 21.14
CA LEU A 71 3.28 1.59 21.45
C LEU A 71 4.68 1.21 20.92
N SER A 72 4.77 0.28 19.96
CA SER A 72 6.02 -0.01 19.26
C SER A 72 6.29 1.02 18.18
N PRO A 73 7.55 1.44 17.94
CA PRO A 73 7.87 2.31 16.80
C PRO A 73 7.46 1.63 15.49
N LEU A 74 7.02 2.41 14.50
CA LEU A 74 6.43 1.90 13.26
C LEU A 74 7.51 1.34 12.31
N PHE A 75 7.97 0.12 12.58
CA PHE A 75 9.02 -0.57 11.84
C PHE A 75 8.73 -0.63 10.33
N GLY A 76 9.67 -0.11 9.53
CA GLY A 76 9.58 -0.07 8.06
C GLY A 76 8.84 1.15 7.49
N ALA A 77 8.29 2.03 8.33
CA ALA A 77 7.92 3.38 7.89
C ALA A 77 9.17 4.16 7.50
N ARG A 78 9.12 4.85 6.35
CA ARG A 78 10.21 5.69 5.83
C ARG A 78 9.60 6.87 5.11
N VAL A 79 10.16 8.06 5.31
CA VAL A 79 9.68 9.29 4.67
C VAL A 79 10.40 9.47 3.31
N PRO A 80 9.69 9.50 2.17
CA PRO A 80 10.31 9.80 0.89
C PRO A 80 10.58 11.31 0.75
N CYS A 81 11.72 11.69 0.16
CA CYS A 81 12.02 13.09 -0.14
C CYS A 81 11.17 13.62 -1.29
N CYS A 82 10.85 12.78 -2.27
CA CYS A 82 9.87 13.05 -3.32
C CYS A 82 9.31 11.74 -3.90
N VAL A 83 8.20 11.84 -4.64
CA VAL A 83 7.68 10.75 -5.48
C VAL A 83 7.81 11.16 -6.94
N VAL A 84 8.50 10.34 -7.72
CA VAL A 84 8.83 10.61 -9.13
C VAL A 84 7.89 9.82 -10.04
N GLY A 85 7.35 10.50 -11.06
CA GLY A 85 6.29 9.97 -11.93
C GLY A 85 6.63 10.01 -13.42
N THR A 86 6.14 9.01 -14.14
CA THR A 86 6.31 8.87 -15.59
C THR A 86 5.03 8.36 -16.27
N LEU A 87 4.80 8.76 -17.52
CA LEU A 87 3.74 8.26 -18.38
C LEU A 87 3.96 6.81 -18.88
N ARG A 88 5.19 6.30 -18.82
CA ARG A 88 5.58 4.93 -19.22
C ARG A 88 5.01 3.86 -18.28
N THR A 89 4.92 2.60 -18.71
CA THR A 89 4.46 1.51 -17.83
C THR A 89 5.58 0.98 -16.93
N ALA A 90 5.22 0.35 -15.81
CA ALA A 90 6.20 -0.28 -14.91
C ALA A 90 7.07 -1.36 -15.61
N LYS A 91 6.59 -1.97 -16.71
CA LYS A 91 7.35 -2.97 -17.48
C LYS A 91 8.48 -2.35 -18.32
N GLU A 92 8.33 -1.10 -18.75
CA GLU A 92 9.41 -0.35 -19.42
C GLU A 92 10.41 0.17 -18.37
N ILE A 93 9.87 0.74 -17.29
CA ILE A 93 10.65 1.46 -16.27
C ILE A 93 11.50 0.52 -15.39
N ILE A 94 11.11 -0.74 -15.21
CA ILE A 94 11.91 -1.69 -14.41
C ILE A 94 13.33 -1.90 -14.95
N VAL A 95 13.53 -1.76 -16.27
CA VAL A 95 14.86 -1.83 -16.91
C VAL A 95 15.68 -0.60 -16.59
N LEU A 96 15.06 0.60 -16.67
CA LEU A 96 15.68 1.90 -16.46
C LEU A 96 15.84 2.28 -14.98
N LYS A 97 15.25 1.53 -14.04
CA LYS A 97 15.17 1.90 -12.62
C LYS A 97 16.55 2.15 -11.97
N ARG A 98 17.61 1.47 -12.42
CA ARG A 98 18.97 1.68 -11.88
C ARG A 98 19.64 2.93 -12.44
N ASP A 99 19.40 3.25 -13.71
CA ASP A 99 19.88 4.49 -14.32
C ASP A 99 19.19 5.71 -13.69
N ILE A 100 17.87 5.60 -13.44
CA ILE A 100 17.09 6.59 -12.66
C ILE A 100 17.68 6.77 -11.26
N GLN A 101 18.10 5.68 -10.59
CA GLN A 101 18.71 5.76 -9.26
C GLN A 101 20.06 6.51 -9.29
N SER A 102 20.91 6.26 -10.28
CA SER A 102 22.18 6.99 -10.48
C SER A 102 21.93 8.47 -10.71
N LEU A 103 21.11 8.78 -11.72
CA LEU A 103 20.81 10.15 -12.11
C LEU A 103 20.11 10.95 -11.00
N LEU A 104 19.39 10.31 -10.08
CA LEU A 104 18.84 10.97 -8.88
C LEU A 104 19.89 11.21 -7.78
N CYS A 105 20.89 10.34 -7.60
CA CYS A 105 22.05 10.64 -6.75
C CYS A 105 22.81 11.86 -7.30
N GLU A 106 23.08 11.85 -8.60
CA GLU A 106 23.74 12.94 -9.33
C GLU A 106 22.92 14.24 -9.28
N LEU A 107 21.59 14.18 -9.43
CA LEU A 107 20.68 15.34 -9.34
C LEU A 107 20.70 16.00 -7.95
N MET A 108 20.80 15.20 -6.90
CA MET A 108 20.83 15.65 -5.50
C MET A 108 22.25 15.92 -4.99
N GLU A 109 23.28 15.76 -5.83
CA GLU A 109 24.70 15.96 -5.48
C GLU A 109 25.16 15.04 -4.31
N LEU A 110 24.51 13.87 -4.18
CA LEU A 110 24.74 12.89 -3.12
C LEU A 110 25.67 11.74 -3.56
N PRO A 111 26.31 11.02 -2.61
CA PRO A 111 27.11 9.84 -2.93
C PRO A 111 26.31 8.76 -3.66
N GLN A 112 26.98 8.06 -4.58
CA GLN A 112 26.35 7.02 -5.39
C GLN A 112 25.84 5.88 -4.50
N GLY A 113 24.51 5.68 -4.50
CA GLY A 113 23.84 4.67 -3.69
C GLY A 113 23.20 5.21 -2.39
N SER A 114 23.39 6.46 -2.02
CA SER A 114 22.67 7.09 -0.88
C SER A 114 21.16 7.23 -1.12
N VAL A 115 20.72 7.23 -2.38
CA VAL A 115 19.31 7.29 -2.77
C VAL A 115 18.77 5.87 -2.98
N THR A 116 17.65 5.52 -2.33
CA THR A 116 16.95 4.24 -2.48
C THR A 116 15.57 4.43 -3.11
N LEU A 117 15.29 3.69 -4.20
CA LEU A 117 14.01 3.79 -4.91
C LEU A 117 12.99 2.73 -4.45
N GLY A 118 11.80 3.20 -4.07
CA GLY A 118 10.64 2.41 -3.65
C GLY A 118 10.05 1.47 -4.72
N PRO A 119 8.97 0.75 -4.41
CA PRO A 119 8.28 -0.10 -5.39
C PRO A 119 7.78 0.71 -6.59
N LEU A 120 7.71 0.10 -7.77
CA LEU A 120 7.08 0.73 -8.94
C LEU A 120 5.57 0.60 -8.83
N GLN A 121 4.90 1.69 -8.49
CA GLN A 121 3.45 1.72 -8.31
C GLN A 121 2.78 2.19 -9.61
N GLN A 122 2.26 1.24 -10.40
CA GLN A 122 1.46 1.58 -11.58
C GLN A 122 0.05 1.98 -11.15
N MET A 123 -0.32 3.23 -11.47
CA MET A 123 -1.64 3.82 -11.23
C MET A 123 -2.72 3.08 -12.04
N ARG A 124 -3.95 3.07 -11.53
CA ARG A 124 -5.06 2.39 -12.18
C ARG A 124 -5.48 3.16 -13.44
N GLU A 125 -5.57 2.47 -14.57
CA GLU A 125 -6.19 3.03 -15.77
C GLU A 125 -7.70 3.13 -15.55
N MET A 126 -8.18 4.36 -15.27
CA MET A 126 -9.57 4.64 -14.94
C MET A 126 -10.32 5.18 -16.16
N MET A 127 -11.38 4.49 -16.60
CA MET A 127 -12.31 5.01 -17.62
C MET A 127 -13.07 6.26 -17.12
N LEU A 128 -13.37 6.32 -15.82
CA LEU A 128 -13.87 7.50 -15.14
C LEU A 128 -12.84 7.93 -14.09
N TYR A 129 -12.13 9.03 -14.38
CA TYR A 129 -11.12 9.57 -13.49
C TYR A 129 -11.74 10.02 -12.15
N ARG A 130 -11.11 9.66 -11.03
CA ARG A 130 -11.48 10.08 -9.68
C ARG A 130 -10.26 10.64 -8.98
N HIS A 131 -10.25 11.95 -8.80
CA HIS A 131 -9.15 12.70 -8.17
C HIS A 131 -9.01 12.32 -6.68
N GLY A 132 -7.84 12.60 -6.10
CA GLY A 132 -7.58 12.42 -4.66
C GLY A 132 -7.45 10.96 -4.18
N THR A 133 -7.35 9.97 -5.08
CA THR A 133 -7.12 8.57 -4.69
C THR A 133 -5.67 8.16 -4.92
N SER A 134 -5.09 7.35 -4.03
CA SER A 134 -3.70 6.87 -4.09
C SER A 134 -3.36 5.99 -5.30
N LEU A 135 -4.35 5.61 -6.10
CA LEU A 135 -4.19 4.87 -7.37
C LEU A 135 -4.70 5.66 -8.58
N SER A 136 -5.01 6.96 -8.44
CA SER A 136 -5.39 7.81 -9.56
C SER A 136 -4.16 8.39 -10.28
N PRO A 137 -4.08 8.30 -11.62
CA PRO A 137 -3.00 8.91 -12.39
C PRO A 137 -2.84 10.40 -12.07
N ARG A 138 -1.59 10.85 -11.87
CA ARG A 138 -1.30 12.25 -11.50
C ARG A 138 -1.48 13.17 -12.71
N LEU A 139 -1.96 14.39 -12.46
CA LEU A 139 -2.24 15.40 -13.49
C LEU A 139 -1.05 16.35 -13.65
N GLY A 140 -0.94 17.00 -14.82
CA GLY A 140 0.14 17.93 -15.13
C GLY A 140 0.08 19.30 -14.45
N ASP A 141 -0.87 19.51 -13.53
CA ASP A 141 -0.98 20.68 -12.64
C ASP A 141 -1.90 20.41 -11.44
N GLU A 142 -1.94 21.39 -10.53
CA GLU A 142 -2.78 21.40 -9.33
C GLU A 142 -3.52 22.73 -9.20
N ARG A 143 -4.58 22.75 -8.38
CA ARG A 143 -5.37 23.96 -8.13
C ARG A 143 -4.54 25.09 -7.51
N GLN A 144 -3.53 24.76 -6.70
CA GLN A 144 -2.61 25.73 -6.11
C GLN A 144 -1.66 26.37 -7.14
N LEU A 145 -1.37 25.68 -8.25
CA LEU A 145 -0.51 26.17 -9.33
C LEU A 145 -1.27 27.01 -10.35
N ASN A 146 -2.49 26.58 -10.72
CA ASN A 146 -3.37 27.32 -11.64
C ASN A 146 -4.76 27.47 -10.99
N MET A 147 -4.95 28.50 -10.16
CA MET A 147 -6.23 28.71 -9.45
C MET A 147 -7.37 29.09 -10.40
N ASP A 148 -7.08 29.94 -11.40
CA ASP A 148 -8.08 30.49 -12.34
C ASP A 148 -8.42 29.55 -13.51
N ALA A 149 -7.77 28.38 -13.59
CA ALA A 149 -8.01 27.42 -14.67
C ALA A 149 -9.29 26.59 -14.44
N TYR A 150 -10.25 26.72 -15.35
CA TYR A 150 -11.55 26.03 -15.32
C TYR A 150 -11.47 24.49 -15.32
N ALA A 151 -10.34 23.94 -15.74
CA ALA A 151 -10.03 22.51 -15.77
C ALA A 151 -8.58 22.28 -15.32
N ARG A 152 -8.22 21.01 -15.08
CA ARG A 152 -6.83 20.59 -14.88
C ARG A 152 -6.20 20.15 -16.22
N ARG A 153 -4.87 20.16 -16.27
CA ARG A 153 -4.06 19.58 -17.35
C ARG A 153 -4.26 18.06 -17.43
N PRO A 154 -3.98 17.43 -18.59
CA PRO A 154 -4.05 15.99 -18.74
C PRO A 154 -3.09 15.24 -17.80
N ILE A 155 -3.26 13.92 -17.73
CA ILE A 155 -2.42 13.01 -16.95
C ILE A 155 -0.94 13.17 -17.32
N ALA A 156 -0.09 13.38 -16.32
CA ALA A 156 1.36 13.52 -16.44
C ALA A 156 2.13 12.32 -15.86
N ALA A 157 1.50 11.42 -15.10
CA ALA A 157 2.11 10.15 -14.71
C ALA A 157 1.11 9.00 -14.58
N ARG A 158 1.54 7.80 -15.01
CA ARG A 158 0.85 6.51 -14.86
C ARG A 158 1.64 5.52 -14.00
N THR A 159 2.96 5.67 -13.89
CA THR A 159 3.80 4.89 -12.97
C THR A 159 4.53 5.85 -12.04
N MET A 160 4.46 5.58 -10.74
CA MET A 160 5.12 6.35 -9.69
C MET A 160 6.21 5.50 -9.01
N MET A 161 7.21 6.15 -8.42
CA MET A 161 8.13 5.51 -7.47
C MET A 161 8.59 6.51 -6.41
N ASP A 162 8.63 6.04 -5.16
CA ASP A 162 9.12 6.83 -4.03
C ASP A 162 10.65 6.93 -4.07
N VAL A 163 11.18 8.09 -3.66
CA VAL A 163 12.61 8.34 -3.54
C VAL A 163 12.92 8.51 -2.05
N PHE A 164 13.68 7.56 -1.48
CA PHE A 164 14.13 7.59 -0.09
C PHE A 164 15.61 7.98 -0.02
N LEU A 165 15.98 8.69 1.05
CA LEU A 165 17.37 8.96 1.41
C LEU A 165 17.81 8.00 2.53
N ALA A 166 18.94 8.29 3.17
CA ALA A 166 19.40 7.53 4.34
C ALA A 166 18.57 7.86 5.59
N GLU A 167 18.40 6.88 6.47
CA GLU A 167 17.48 6.94 7.63
C GLU A 167 18.01 7.79 8.80
N ASP A 168 19.28 8.22 8.73
CA ASP A 168 19.94 9.15 9.65
C ASP A 168 19.78 10.63 9.26
N MET A 169 19.21 10.94 8.09
CA MET A 169 18.94 12.32 7.65
C MET A 169 17.71 12.91 8.35
N SER A 170 17.78 14.20 8.68
CA SER A 170 16.65 14.91 9.29
C SER A 170 15.50 15.17 8.31
N LEU A 171 14.29 15.32 8.83
CA LEU A 171 13.10 15.65 8.03
C LEU A 171 13.27 16.97 7.23
N ASP A 172 13.97 17.97 7.78
CA ASP A 172 14.26 19.21 7.09
C ASP A 172 15.19 19.01 5.89
N GLU A 173 16.24 18.18 6.04
CA GLU A 173 17.13 17.81 4.92
C GLU A 173 16.37 17.04 3.84
N ILE A 174 15.57 16.04 4.23
CA ILE A 174 14.71 15.25 3.33
C ILE A 174 13.78 16.17 2.52
N VAL A 175 13.11 17.13 3.16
CA VAL A 175 12.24 18.11 2.50
C VAL A 175 13.03 19.08 1.60
N ASN A 176 14.24 19.47 1.98
CA ASN A 176 15.09 20.35 1.18
C ASN A 176 15.60 19.65 -0.10
N PHE A 177 16.04 18.38 -0.01
CA PHE A 177 16.38 17.56 -1.19
C PHE A 177 15.16 17.31 -2.09
N GLY A 178 13.97 17.11 -1.51
CA GLY A 178 12.71 17.04 -2.25
C GLY A 178 12.42 18.31 -3.05
N ARG A 179 12.53 19.48 -2.41
CA ARG A 179 12.34 20.80 -3.05
C ARG A 179 13.37 21.07 -4.14
N LEU A 180 14.64 20.73 -3.91
CA LEU A 180 15.72 20.87 -4.89
C LEU A 180 15.45 20.01 -6.13
N SER A 181 15.10 18.73 -5.93
CA SER A 181 14.79 17.78 -7.00
C SER A 181 13.57 18.21 -7.82
N LEU A 182 12.49 18.64 -7.15
CA LEU A 182 11.29 19.18 -7.78
C LEU A 182 11.61 20.42 -8.62
N GLY A 183 12.43 21.34 -8.10
CA GLY A 183 12.88 22.54 -8.80
C GLY A 183 13.67 22.23 -10.06
N LYS A 184 14.74 21.42 -9.96
CA LYS A 184 15.59 21.04 -11.10
C LYS A 184 14.79 20.29 -12.19
N LEU A 185 13.91 19.34 -11.81
CA LEU A 185 13.06 18.62 -12.77
C LEU A 185 12.03 19.53 -13.45
N GLN A 186 11.42 20.47 -12.72
CA GLN A 186 10.48 21.43 -13.30
C GLN A 186 11.15 22.41 -14.27
N ILE A 187 12.42 22.77 -14.05
CA ILE A 187 13.22 23.55 -15.01
C ILE A 187 13.46 22.72 -16.28
N ALA A 188 13.95 21.48 -16.16
CA ALA A 188 14.17 20.59 -17.32
C ALA A 188 12.88 20.36 -18.14
N LEU A 189 11.75 20.08 -17.47
CA LEU A 189 10.43 19.93 -18.12
C LEU A 189 9.95 21.20 -18.85
N ASN A 190 10.40 22.38 -18.44
CA ASN A 190 10.08 23.63 -19.13
C ASN A 190 11.05 23.94 -20.28
N ASN A 191 12.31 23.52 -20.18
CA ASN A 191 13.29 23.64 -21.26
C ASN A 191 12.96 22.70 -22.42
N LEU A 192 12.67 21.42 -22.15
CA LEU A 192 12.21 20.47 -23.18
C LEU A 192 10.97 20.99 -23.92
N ARG A 193 10.02 21.63 -23.21
CA ARG A 193 8.84 22.26 -23.84
C ARG A 193 9.22 23.39 -24.80
N LYS A 194 10.15 24.28 -24.44
CA LYS A 194 10.64 25.35 -25.32
C LYS A 194 11.32 24.77 -26.54
N GLU A 195 12.28 23.87 -26.35
CA GLU A 195 12.98 23.19 -27.45
C GLU A 195 12.01 22.48 -28.40
N SER A 196 10.97 21.82 -27.88
CA SER A 196 9.96 21.15 -28.72
C SER A 196 9.11 22.10 -29.58
N ALA A 197 9.07 23.39 -29.24
CA ALA A 197 8.44 24.45 -30.05
C ALA A 197 9.45 25.17 -30.97
N GLU A 198 10.70 25.32 -30.51
CA GLU A 198 11.77 26.06 -31.19
C GLU A 198 12.52 25.21 -32.23
N LYS A 199 12.48 23.87 -32.13
CA LYS A 199 13.04 22.89 -33.11
C LYS A 199 12.33 22.88 -34.49
N SER A 200 11.70 23.99 -34.86
CA SER A 200 11.30 24.30 -36.24
C SER A 200 12.39 25.04 -37.04
N SER A 201 13.49 25.48 -36.41
CA SER A 201 14.63 26.09 -37.12
C SER A 201 16.00 25.90 -36.44
N ALA A 202 16.98 25.45 -37.25
CA ALA A 202 18.44 25.53 -37.06
C ALA A 202 19.11 24.72 -35.92
N ASP A 203 19.74 23.61 -36.35
CA ASP A 203 21.11 23.14 -36.05
C ASP A 203 21.62 22.91 -34.60
N CYS A 204 22.71 22.14 -34.55
CA CYS A 204 23.23 21.49 -33.36
C CYS A 204 24.59 22.05 -32.95
N GLU A 205 24.72 22.65 -31.77
CA GLU A 205 25.96 22.61 -30.98
C GLU A 205 25.74 23.13 -29.55
N ASP A 206 25.94 22.28 -28.55
CA ASP A 206 26.70 22.65 -27.35
C ASP A 206 27.34 21.38 -26.74
N GLY A 207 28.53 21.53 -26.18
CA GLY A 207 29.30 20.50 -25.49
C GLY A 207 29.22 20.58 -23.96
N SER A 208 28.21 21.26 -23.42
CA SER A 208 27.99 21.34 -21.98
C SER A 208 27.65 19.98 -21.36
N ALA A 209 28.00 19.82 -20.08
CA ALA A 209 27.71 18.61 -19.34
C ALA A 209 26.19 18.50 -19.11
N VAL A 210 25.53 17.63 -19.88
CA VAL A 210 24.08 17.44 -19.86
C VAL A 210 23.59 17.16 -18.43
N GLU A 211 22.78 18.06 -17.89
CA GLU A 211 22.36 17.98 -16.49
C GLU A 211 21.58 16.68 -16.20
N PRO A 212 21.75 16.04 -15.03
CA PRO A 212 20.99 14.84 -14.66
C PRO A 212 19.47 15.03 -14.77
N ALA A 213 18.97 16.25 -14.53
CA ALA A 213 17.56 16.61 -14.72
C ALA A 213 17.07 16.41 -16.17
N GLN A 214 17.89 16.79 -17.15
CA GLN A 214 17.58 16.64 -18.58
C GLN A 214 17.61 15.16 -18.98
N LEU A 215 18.60 14.39 -18.48
CA LEU A 215 18.69 12.94 -18.70
C LEU A 215 17.50 12.17 -18.10
N LEU A 216 17.03 12.56 -16.92
CA LEU A 216 15.84 12.01 -16.26
C LEU A 216 14.56 12.30 -17.07
N VAL A 217 14.39 13.54 -17.54
CA VAL A 217 13.21 13.93 -18.32
C VAL A 217 13.21 13.25 -19.69
N ASP A 218 14.28 13.39 -20.48
CA ASP A 218 14.32 12.99 -21.88
C ASP A 218 14.48 11.47 -22.05
N ARG A 219 15.54 10.91 -21.46
CA ARG A 219 15.90 9.50 -21.67
C ARG A 219 15.05 8.58 -20.79
N MET A 220 14.98 8.88 -19.50
CA MET A 220 14.19 8.08 -18.55
C MET A 220 12.68 8.32 -18.67
N GLY A 221 12.27 9.43 -19.29
CA GLY A 221 10.86 9.73 -19.55
C GLY A 221 10.09 10.17 -18.31
N ILE A 222 10.78 10.79 -17.35
CA ILE A 222 10.17 11.31 -16.13
C ILE A 222 9.43 12.61 -16.46
N SER A 223 8.15 12.65 -16.12
CA SER A 223 7.20 13.69 -16.56
C SER A 223 6.44 14.36 -15.42
N TYR A 224 6.72 13.94 -14.18
CA TYR A 224 6.09 14.44 -12.96
C TYR A 224 6.99 14.22 -11.74
N CYS A 225 6.88 15.09 -10.74
CA CYS A 225 7.49 14.95 -9.43
C CYS A 225 6.57 15.65 -8.41
N GLU A 226 6.38 15.05 -7.25
CA GLU A 226 5.65 15.64 -6.13
C GLU A 226 6.43 15.44 -4.81
N ILE A 227 6.17 16.29 -3.82
CA ILE A 227 6.60 16.07 -2.44
C ILE A 227 5.32 15.68 -1.68
N PRO A 228 5.21 14.44 -1.17
CA PRO A 228 4.01 14.02 -0.47
C PRO A 228 3.91 14.70 0.89
N SER A 229 2.69 14.79 1.42
CA SER A 229 2.49 15.09 2.84
C SER A 229 3.08 13.98 3.71
N LEU A 230 3.43 14.31 4.96
CA LEU A 230 3.70 13.30 5.98
C LEU A 230 2.45 12.41 6.18
N ASP A 231 2.67 11.15 6.57
CA ASP A 231 1.59 10.22 6.84
C ASP A 231 1.11 10.38 8.29
N GLU A 232 0.08 11.20 8.47
CA GLU A 232 -0.58 11.45 9.76
C GLU A 232 -1.63 10.38 10.11
N SER A 233 -1.58 9.19 9.49
CA SER A 233 -2.52 8.08 9.77
C SER A 233 -2.13 7.16 10.93
N ASP A 234 -0.92 7.33 11.50
CA ASP A 234 -0.51 6.64 12.71
C ASP A 234 -1.32 7.12 13.94
N TYR A 235 -1.51 6.25 14.93
CA TYR A 235 -2.50 6.45 15.99
C TYR A 235 -1.87 6.61 17.37
N VAL A 236 -2.12 7.75 18.02
CA VAL A 236 -1.71 8.02 19.40
C VAL A 236 -2.61 7.23 20.37
N PHE A 237 -2.09 6.13 20.92
CA PHE A 237 -2.83 5.24 21.82
C PHE A 237 -2.94 5.79 23.26
N GLU A 238 -3.87 6.72 23.50
CA GLU A 238 -4.23 7.20 24.85
C GLU A 238 -4.74 6.07 25.77
N GLU A 239 -5.48 5.10 25.24
CA GLU A 239 -5.88 3.88 25.94
C GLU A 239 -5.59 2.62 25.12
N VAL A 240 -5.21 1.52 25.80
CA VAL A 240 -5.13 0.19 25.17
C VAL A 240 -5.98 -0.82 25.93
N GLY A 241 -7.14 -1.12 25.34
CA GLY A 241 -8.10 -2.10 25.85
C GLY A 241 -8.94 -1.60 27.03
N GLY A 242 -9.36 -0.32 27.00
CA GLY A 242 -10.14 0.30 28.08
C GLY A 242 -9.32 0.60 29.34
N VAL A 243 -8.03 0.87 29.16
CA VAL A 243 -7.06 1.21 30.21
C VAL A 243 -6.12 2.26 29.67
N ALA A 244 -6.08 3.42 30.31
CA ALA A 244 -5.19 4.52 29.96
C ALA A 244 -3.71 4.12 29.96
N VAL A 245 -2.97 4.63 28.98
CA VAL A 245 -1.52 4.60 28.94
C VAL A 245 -1.01 5.82 29.71
N THR A 246 -0.28 5.58 30.79
CA THR A 246 0.43 6.64 31.53
C THR A 246 1.78 6.91 30.88
N ASP A 247 2.23 8.16 30.89
CA ASP A 247 3.52 8.59 30.31
C ASP A 247 4.70 7.71 30.76
N GLU A 248 4.81 7.42 32.06
CA GLU A 248 5.84 6.51 32.63
C GLU A 248 5.84 5.09 32.03
N GLU A 249 4.69 4.60 31.55
CA GLU A 249 4.59 3.29 30.90
C GLU A 249 4.84 3.41 29.39
N ALA A 250 4.47 4.53 28.74
CA ALA A 250 4.86 4.80 27.36
C ALA A 250 6.39 4.90 27.23
N GLU A 251 7.05 5.67 28.10
CA GLU A 251 8.52 5.75 28.20
C GLU A 251 9.14 4.36 28.45
N ARG A 252 8.58 3.59 29.39
CA ARG A 252 9.04 2.23 29.71
C ARG A 252 8.82 1.24 28.58
N VAL A 253 7.82 1.44 27.71
CA VAL A 253 7.65 0.63 26.49
C VAL A 253 8.65 1.07 25.42
N ALA A 254 8.84 2.37 25.21
CA ALA A 254 9.81 2.91 24.26
C ALA A 254 11.25 2.48 24.59
N GLN A 255 11.69 2.60 25.84
CA GLN A 255 12.99 2.10 26.30
C GLN A 255 13.15 0.60 26.00
N ARG A 256 12.14 -0.21 26.34
CA ARG A 256 12.16 -1.66 26.08
C ARG A 256 12.08 -2.02 24.59
N TRP A 257 11.75 -1.10 23.70
CA TRP A 257 11.92 -1.29 22.25
C TRP A 257 13.30 -0.85 21.77
N ALA A 258 13.89 0.22 22.31
CA ALA A 258 15.29 0.57 22.06
C ALA A 258 16.24 -0.58 22.47
N GLU A 259 16.07 -1.12 23.68
CA GLU A 259 16.79 -2.30 24.22
C GLU A 259 16.57 -3.61 23.41
N ARG A 260 15.70 -3.61 22.39
CA ARG A 260 15.48 -4.73 21.44
C ARG A 260 16.04 -4.47 20.04
N CYS A 261 16.49 -3.24 19.78
CA CYS A 261 16.99 -2.78 18.49
C CYS A 261 18.51 -2.53 18.49
N GLU A 262 19.10 -2.33 19.67
CA GLU A 262 20.55 -2.33 19.94
C GLU A 262 21.17 -3.74 19.95
#